data_AF-A0A1V5BU83-F1
#
_entry.id   AF-A0A1V5BU83-F1
#
_cell.length_a   1.000
_cell.length_b   1.000
_cell.length_c   1.000
_cell.angle_alpha   90.00
_cell.angle_beta   90.00
_cell.angle_gamma   90.00
#
_symmetry.space_group_name_H-M   'P 1'
#
loop_
_entity.id
_entity.type
_entity.pdbx_description
1 polymer ?
#
loop_
_entity_poly.entity_id
_entity_poly.type
_entity_poly.pdbx_seq_one_letter_code
_entity_poly.pdbx_strand_id
1 'polypeptide(L)' 'MSKTAVTVIVHCGGCMLNRREMQYRVEKAREQDVYITNYGMLIAYVMGILPRALKFFPAANLALEKNGLG' A
#
# COMPACT_ATOMS: atom_id res chain seq x y z
N MET A 1 -13.78 -18.69 9.48
CA MET A 1 -13.35 -17.33 9.11
C MET A 1 -14.48 -16.68 8.33
N SER A 2 -15.19 -15.72 8.94
CA SER A 2 -16.22 -14.95 8.22
C SER A 2 -15.51 -13.93 7.35
N LYS A 3 -15.63 -14.07 6.03
CA LYS A 3 -14.92 -13.28 5.03
C LYS A 3 -15.53 -11.87 5.01
N THR A 4 -14.82 -10.86 5.48
CA THR A 4 -15.21 -9.45 5.28
C THR A 4 -15.33 -9.20 3.77
N ALA A 5 -16.40 -8.56 3.31
CA ALA A 5 -16.68 -8.39 1.87
C ALA A 5 -15.63 -7.55 1.12
N VAL A 6 -14.73 -6.87 1.83
CA VAL A 6 -13.67 -6.01 1.28
C VAL A 6 -12.36 -6.79 1.22
N THR A 7 -11.75 -6.88 0.03
CA THR A 7 -10.48 -7.56 -0.21
C THR A 7 -9.27 -6.63 -0.18
N VAL A 8 -9.46 -5.35 -0.54
CA VAL A 8 -8.41 -4.34 -0.56
C VAL A 8 -8.96 -2.94 -0.28
N ILE A 9 -8.21 -2.16 0.50
CA ILE A 9 -8.47 -0.75 0.79
C ILE A 9 -7.48 0.09 0.00
N VAL A 10 -7.98 1.11 -0.70
CA VAL A 10 -7.16 2.15 -1.31
C VAL A 10 -7.31 3.43 -0.49
N HIS A 11 -6.28 3.77 0.26
CA HIS A 11 -6.27 4.94 1.15
C HIS A 11 -5.74 6.20 0.44
N CYS A 12 -6.18 7.38 0.86
CA CYS A 12 -5.62 8.64 0.35
C CYS A 12 -4.17 8.87 0.82
N GLY A 13 -3.56 9.98 0.41
CA GLY A 13 -2.22 10.36 0.88
C GLY A 13 -2.12 10.73 2.37
N GLY A 14 -3.25 10.89 3.07
CA GLY A 14 -3.26 11.18 4.50
C GLY A 14 -2.79 12.58 4.88
N CYS A 15 -2.88 13.57 3.98
CA CYS A 15 -2.38 14.94 4.21
C CYS A 15 -2.97 15.64 5.44
N MET A 16 -4.17 15.25 5.85
CA MET A 16 -4.87 15.79 7.03
C MET A 16 -4.77 14.88 8.26
N LEU A 17 -4.07 13.76 8.18
CA LEU A 17 -3.96 12.77 9.26
C LEU A 17 -2.57 12.81 9.89
N ASN A 18 -2.52 12.58 11.20
CA ASN A 18 -1.25 12.39 11.88
C ASN A 18 -0.75 10.93 11.73
N ARG A 19 0.50 10.68 12.14
CA ARG A 19 1.12 9.36 12.05
C ARG A 19 0.34 8.29 12.82
N ARG A 20 -0.18 8.62 14.01
CA ARG A 20 -0.90 7.67 14.87
C ARG A 20 -2.21 7.21 14.23
N GLU A 21 -2.97 8.14 13.65
CA GLU A 21 -4.21 7.84 12.93
C GLU A 21 -3.96 6.99 11.69
N MET A 22 -2.88 7.29 10.94
CA MET A 22 -2.48 6.48 9.80
C MET A 22 -2.10 5.06 10.21
N GLN A 23 -1.31 4.87 11.26
CA GLN A 23 -0.93 3.53 11.73
C GLN A 23 -2.13 2.76 12.26
N TYR A 24 -3.02 3.40 13.03
CA TYR A 24 -4.25 2.77 13.52
C TYR A 24 -5.09 2.19 12.36
N ARG A 25 -5.24 2.93 11.25
CA ARG A 25 -5.98 2.44 10.07
C ARG A 25 -5.30 1.24 9.42
N VAL A 26 -3.97 1.25 9.30
CA VAL A 26 -3.19 0.13 8.76
C VAL A 26 -3.30 -1.10 9.65
N GLU A 27 -3.23 -0.93 10.96
CA GLU A 27 -3.39 -2.01 11.94
C GLU A 27 -4.80 -2.61 11.88
N LYS A 28 -5.84 -1.77 11.80
CA LYS A 28 -7.23 -2.25 11.66
C LYS A 28 -7.47 -3.03 10.37
N ALA A 29 -6.85 -2.61 9.26
CA ALA A 29 -6.91 -3.38 8.02
C ALA A 29 -6.24 -4.77 8.19
N ARG A 30 -5.07 -4.82 8.85
CA ARG A 30 -4.37 -6.08 9.14
C ARG A 30 -5.16 -7.01 10.06
N GLU A 31 -5.77 -6.49 11.13
CA GLU A 31 -6.61 -7.28 12.05
C GLU A 31 -7.82 -7.92 11.34
N GLN A 32 -8.28 -7.31 10.24
CA GLN A 32 -9.40 -7.79 9.44
C GLN A 32 -8.97 -8.65 8.24
N ASP A 33 -7.67 -8.97 8.12
CA ASP A 33 -7.09 -9.65 6.96
C ASP A 33 -7.38 -8.96 5.62
N VAL A 34 -7.43 -7.62 5.62
CA VAL A 34 -7.68 -6.80 4.43
C VAL A 34 -6.39 -6.10 4.00
N TYR A 35 -6.01 -6.27 2.72
CA TYR A 35 -4.86 -5.55 2.16
C TYR A 35 -5.13 -4.05 2.09
N ILE A 36 -4.11 -3.22 2.30
CA ILE A 36 -4.21 -1.77 2.19
C ILE A 36 -3.07 -1.20 1.34
N THR A 37 -3.43 -0.32 0.41
CA THR A 37 -2.50 0.49 -0.40
C THR A 37 -2.90 1.96 -0.33
N ASN A 38 -2.18 2.84 -1.02
CA ASN A 38 -2.55 4.25 -1.14
C ASN A 38 -2.63 4.73 -2.60
N TYR A 39 -3.21 5.92 -2.81
CA TYR A 39 -3.35 6.51 -4.14
C TYR A 39 -2.02 6.59 -4.89
N GLY A 40 -0.94 7.04 -4.24
CA GLY A 40 0.37 7.17 -4.88
C GLY A 40 0.91 5.84 -5.39
N MET A 41 0.87 4.79 -4.57
CA MET A 41 1.32 3.45 -4.94
C MET A 41 0.46 2.84 -6.05
N LEU A 42 -0.87 2.97 -5.94
CA LEU A 42 -1.79 2.43 -6.95
C LEU A 42 -1.65 3.16 -8.29
N ILE A 43 -1.58 4.49 -8.28
CA ILE A 43 -1.39 5.29 -9.50
C ILE A 43 -0.05 4.92 -10.14
N ALA A 44 1.04 4.85 -9.36
CA ALA A 44 2.34 4.50 -9.89
C ALA A 44 2.36 3.10 -10.52
N TYR A 45 1.65 2.13 -9.92
CA TYR A 45 1.47 0.79 -10.48
C TYR A 45 0.70 0.83 -11.80
N VAL A 46 -0.49 1.44 -11.81
CA VAL A 46 -1.36 1.50 -13.00
C VAL A 46 -0.70 2.24 -14.16
N MET A 47 0.08 3.28 -13.88
CA MET A 47 0.80 4.05 -14.91
C MET A 47 2.14 3.41 -15.34
N GLY A 48 2.56 2.28 -14.75
CA GLY A 48 3.83 1.63 -15.07
C GLY A 48 5.08 2.38 -14.60
N ILE A 49 4.94 3.30 -13.65
CA ILE A 49 6.04 4.12 -13.11
C ILE A 49 6.49 3.69 -11.71
N LEU A 50 5.94 2.58 -11.18
CA LEU A 50 6.26 2.07 -9.85
C LEU A 50 7.75 1.71 -9.65
N PRO A 51 8.45 1.04 -10.59
CA PRO A 51 9.89 0.77 -10.46
C PRO A 51 10.69 2.07 -10.32
N ARG A 52 10.36 3.10 -11.13
CA ARG A 52 10.98 4.42 -11.05
C ARG A 52 10.73 5.08 -9.68
N ALA A 53 9.52 4.99 -9.15
CA ALA A 53 9.16 5.58 -7.87
C ALA A 53 9.89 4.89 -6.70
N LEU A 54 10.08 3.57 -6.77
CA LEU A 54 10.72 2.77 -5.72
C LEU A 54 12.25 2.71 -5.81
N LYS A 55 12.86 3.14 -6.92
CA LYS A 55 14.33 3.15 -7.12
C LYS A 55 15.12 3.77 -5.96
N PHE A 56 14.57 4.77 -5.29
CA PHE A 56 15.22 5.47 -4.18
C PHE A 56 15.05 4.78 -2.81
N PHE A 57 14.28 3.69 -2.75
CA PHE A 57 13.98 2.94 -1.55
C PHE A 57 14.45 1.48 -1.73
N PRO A 58 15.74 1.17 -1.43
CA PRO A 58 16.34 -0.12 -1.80
C PRO A 58 15.55 -1.34 -1.32
N ALA A 59 15.03 -1.31 -0.09
CA ALA A 59 14.22 -2.40 0.45
C ALA A 59 12.90 -2.59 -0.30
N ALA A 60 12.25 -1.50 -0.72
CA ALA A 60 11.02 -1.56 -1.48
C ALA A 60 11.26 -1.98 -2.94
N ASN A 61 12.35 -1.51 -3.56
CA ASN A 61 12.73 -1.94 -4.91
C ASN A 61 13.05 -3.43 -4.95
N LEU A 62 13.81 -3.95 -3.97
CA LEU A 62 14.07 -5.38 -3.85
C LEU A 62 12.78 -6.18 -3.64
N ALA A 63 11.83 -5.66 -2.86
CA ALA A 63 10.53 -6.30 -2.70
C ALA A 63 9.75 -6.33 -4.03
N LEU A 64 9.80 -5.27 -4.83
CA LEU A 64 9.16 -5.21 -6.14
C LEU A 64 9.72 -6.28 -7.10
N GLU A 65 11.05 -6.37 -7.21
CA GLU A 65 11.74 -7.35 -8.06
C GLU A 65 11.40 -8.79 -7.68
N LYS A 66 11.39 -9.10 -6.37
CA LYS A 66 11.01 -10.44 -5.86
C LYS A 66 9.59 -10.86 -6.23
N ASN A 67 8.70 -9.90 -6.47
CA ASN A 67 7.31 -10.16 -6.85
C ASN A 67 7.10 -10.16 -8.38
N GLY A 68 8.17 -10.03 -9.19
CA GLY A 68 8.08 -10.03 -10.65
C GLY A 68 7.39 -8.79 -11.24
N LEU A 69 7.39 -7.67 -10.48
CA LEU A 69 6.75 -6.41 -10.86
C LEU A 69 7.79 -5.30 -11.16
N GLY A 70 9.06 -5.68 -11.30
CA GLY A 70 10.21 -4.80 -11.58
C GLY A 70 10.37 -4.48 -13.05
#